data_AF-A0A822BCD4-F1
#
_entry.id   AF-A0A822BCD4-F1
#
_cell.length_a   1.000
_cell.length_b   1.000
_cell.length_c   1.000
_cell.angle_alpha   90.00
_cell.angle_beta   90.00
_cell.angle_gamma   90.00
#
_symmetry.space_group_name_H-M   'P 1'
#
loop_
_entity.id
_entity.type
_entity.pdbx_description
1 polymer ?
#
loop_
_entity_poly.entity_id
_entity_poly.type
_entity_poly.pdbx_seq_one_letter_code
_entity_poly.pdbx_strand_id
1 'polypeptide(L)'
;MNNPTMTTDELRVRTIIELMTNEAYYDSMYSQFIGSVAFIIKAMCRNNTFSELYEISALCNVLKCNIRSIYPKIDFREDMTILNNVFTPAPRVIANCNIAILWSHVLNETDARAANNGPWSSNHFVPLLSSAMHYTSEYGNKSPTFASPEKKTFKNNTPTRIRSPEFECSSSSRRRLDIMGMYSTQSISSSVLQQSQSDIEEQRQVRLDVLKEQARSSRMNETAEHRRIRLENQKHRDQSRRSNETEEHRQFRLEKQKIRNQSNQSNETAEQRQIRLEKQKTRNQSNQSNGTAEQRQIRLEKQKTRDQSRRSNETEQQRQIRLEKQRKRSEANRAKKKLEKTHI
;
A
#
# COMPACT_ATOMS: atom_id res chain seq x y z
N MET A 1 -8.94 15.57 32.91
CA MET A 1 -10.09 14.76 32.47
C MET A 1 -9.82 14.36 31.03
N ASN A 2 -9.68 13.07 30.75
CA ASN A 2 -9.49 12.59 29.39
C ASN A 2 -10.83 12.73 28.67
N ASN A 3 -10.95 13.64 27.70
CA ASN A 3 -12.12 13.65 26.84
C ASN A 3 -12.12 12.33 26.06
N PRO A 4 -13.13 11.46 26.23
CA PRO A 4 -13.20 10.23 25.46
C PRO A 4 -13.25 10.60 23.98
N THR A 5 -12.25 10.16 23.22
CA THR A 5 -12.24 10.31 21.77
C THR A 5 -13.29 9.37 21.20
N MET A 6 -14.39 9.93 20.72
CA MET A 6 -15.45 9.16 20.08
C MET A 6 -14.90 8.44 18.85
N THR A 7 -15.14 7.14 18.73
CA THR A 7 -14.67 6.38 17.56
C THR A 7 -15.47 6.76 16.31
N THR A 8 -14.93 6.48 15.12
CA THR A 8 -15.65 6.72 13.86
C THR A 8 -16.94 5.93 13.77
N ASP A 9 -16.95 4.70 14.29
CA ASP A 9 -18.13 3.82 14.30
C ASP A 9 -19.19 4.36 15.25
N GLU A 10 -18.78 4.81 16.44
CA GLU A 10 -19.70 5.44 17.40
C GLU A 10 -20.32 6.71 16.84
N LEU A 11 -19.52 7.57 16.19
CA LEU A 11 -20.00 8.78 15.53
C LEU A 11 -21.04 8.43 14.46
N ARG A 12 -20.74 7.44 13.60
CA ARG A 12 -21.64 7.00 12.53
C ARG A 12 -22.97 6.48 13.08
N VAL A 13 -22.94 5.63 14.11
CA VAL A 13 -24.16 5.09 14.74
C VAL A 13 -25.01 6.20 15.33
N ARG A 14 -24.40 7.17 16.01
CA ARG A 14 -25.13 8.32 16.58
C ARG A 14 -25.78 9.18 15.49
N THR A 15 -25.09 9.41 14.38
CA THR A 15 -25.66 10.13 13.22
C THR A 15 -26.84 9.38 12.61
N ILE A 16 -26.79 8.06 12.51
CA ILE A 16 -27.93 7.25 12.03
C ILE A 16 -29.12 7.36 12.98
N ILE A 17 -28.90 7.27 14.29
CA ILE A 17 -29.96 7.40 15.31
C ILE A 17 -30.60 8.79 15.23
N GLU A 18 -29.80 9.84 15.06
CA GLU A 18 -30.28 11.22 14.89
C GLU A 18 -31.20 11.35 13.66
N LEU A 19 -30.80 10.79 12.51
CA LEU A 19 -31.60 10.78 11.29
C LEU A 19 -32.92 10.01 11.47
N MET A 20 -32.88 8.85 12.11
CA MET A 20 -34.09 8.05 12.39
C MET A 20 -35.05 8.77 13.34
N THR A 21 -34.52 9.46 14.35
CA THR A 21 -35.33 10.14 15.38
C THR A 21 -36.01 11.38 14.81
N ASN A 22 -35.32 12.10 13.92
CA ASN A 22 -35.76 13.37 13.35
C ASN A 22 -36.04 13.26 11.84
N GLU A 23 -36.55 12.12 11.38
CA GLU A 23 -36.75 11.80 9.95
C GLU A 23 -37.52 12.91 9.22
N ALA A 24 -38.70 13.29 9.74
CA ALA A 24 -39.55 14.31 9.13
C ALA A 24 -38.87 15.69 9.00
N TYR A 25 -38.01 16.04 9.95
CA TYR A 25 -37.25 17.29 9.90
C TYR A 25 -36.27 17.28 8.72
N TYR A 26 -35.46 16.22 8.60
CA TYR A 26 -34.50 16.11 7.51
C TYR A 26 -35.18 15.97 6.15
N ASP A 27 -36.25 15.17 6.07
CA ASP A 27 -37.00 14.97 4.84
C ASP A 27 -37.57 16.30 4.33
N SER A 28 -38.10 17.16 5.22
CA SER A 28 -38.56 18.50 4.84
C SER A 28 -37.46 19.43 4.32
N MET A 29 -36.21 19.19 4.70
CA MET A 29 -35.09 20.07 4.40
C MET A 29 -34.39 19.71 3.07
N TYR A 30 -34.24 18.41 2.78
CA TYR A 30 -33.41 17.97 1.66
C TYR A 30 -34.00 16.89 0.75
N SER A 31 -35.22 16.42 0.98
CA SER A 31 -35.83 15.35 0.16
C SER A 31 -35.88 15.70 -1.33
N GLN A 32 -36.06 16.98 -1.65
CA GLN A 32 -36.05 17.48 -3.02
C GLN A 32 -34.70 17.33 -3.75
N PHE A 33 -33.59 17.19 -3.02
CA PHE A 33 -32.25 17.12 -3.61
C PHE A 33 -31.73 15.68 -3.71
N ILE A 34 -31.94 14.87 -2.67
CA ILE A 34 -31.30 13.54 -2.56
C ILE A 34 -32.29 12.39 -2.28
N GLY A 35 -33.59 12.68 -2.25
CA GLY A 35 -34.65 11.69 -2.01
C GLY A 35 -34.93 11.43 -0.52
N SER A 36 -35.73 10.40 -0.26
CA SER A 36 -36.25 10.08 1.07
C SER A 36 -35.16 9.67 2.06
N VAL A 37 -35.25 10.20 3.28
CA VAL A 37 -34.34 9.88 4.40
C VAL A 37 -34.28 8.36 4.67
N ALA A 38 -35.40 7.64 4.58
CA ALA A 38 -35.46 6.20 4.82
C ALA A 38 -34.56 5.39 3.88
N PHE A 39 -34.46 5.80 2.61
CA PHE A 39 -33.58 5.16 1.63
C PHE A 39 -32.11 5.35 1.99
N ILE A 40 -31.75 6.57 2.43
CA ILE A 40 -30.39 6.93 2.82
C ILE A 40 -29.96 6.20 4.09
N ILE A 41 -30.82 6.12 5.12
CA ILE A 41 -30.52 5.37 6.35
C ILE A 41 -30.17 3.91 6.02
N LYS A 42 -30.93 3.27 5.11
CA LYS A 42 -30.66 1.89 4.68
C LYS A 42 -29.31 1.76 3.99
N ALA A 43 -28.90 2.76 3.20
CA ALA A 43 -27.57 2.80 2.59
C ALA A 43 -26.47 2.98 3.66
N MET A 44 -26.66 3.90 4.59
CA MET A 44 -25.71 4.21 5.68
C MET A 44 -25.39 3.03 6.59
N CYS A 45 -26.30 2.08 6.76
CA CYS A 45 -26.04 0.87 7.54
C CYS A 45 -24.96 -0.04 6.94
N ARG A 46 -24.56 0.17 5.68
CA ARG A 46 -23.43 -0.55 5.07
C ARG A 46 -22.12 0.15 5.40
N ASN A 47 -21.09 -0.61 5.80
CA ASN A 47 -19.77 -0.03 6.06
C ASN A 47 -19.20 0.64 4.82
N ASN A 48 -18.50 1.76 5.01
CA ASN A 48 -17.83 2.53 3.95
C ASN A 48 -18.74 3.10 2.86
N THR A 49 -20.04 3.27 3.11
CA THR A 49 -20.85 4.09 2.20
C THR A 49 -20.50 5.55 2.33
N PHE A 50 -20.60 6.22 1.19
CA PHE A 50 -20.46 7.65 1.06
C PHE A 50 -21.44 8.38 1.99
N SER A 51 -20.97 9.46 2.62
CA SER A 51 -21.81 10.32 3.45
C SER A 51 -22.34 11.47 2.60
N GLU A 52 -23.65 11.60 2.53
CA GLU A 52 -24.36 12.63 1.77
C GLU A 52 -24.79 13.82 2.66
N LEU A 53 -25.69 14.65 2.14
CA LEU A 53 -26.13 15.91 2.75
C LEU A 53 -26.82 15.70 4.11
N TYR A 54 -27.58 14.62 4.25
CA TYR A 54 -28.25 14.27 5.49
C TYR A 54 -27.25 14.01 6.63
N GLU A 55 -26.20 13.26 6.34
CA GLU A 55 -25.18 12.90 7.32
C GLU A 55 -24.49 14.12 7.89
N ILE A 56 -24.13 15.10 7.07
CA ILE A 56 -23.43 16.31 7.53
C ILE A 56 -24.35 17.17 8.39
N SER A 57 -25.62 17.29 8.00
CA SER A 57 -26.61 18.03 8.78
C SER A 57 -26.91 17.35 10.12
N ALA A 58 -27.08 16.03 10.14
CA ALA A 58 -27.24 15.26 11.37
C ALA A 58 -25.98 15.26 12.25
N LEU A 59 -24.80 15.25 11.63
CA LEU A 59 -23.53 15.36 12.33
C LEU A 59 -23.42 16.67 13.11
N CYS A 60 -23.98 17.78 12.60
CA CYS A 60 -24.04 19.06 13.32
C CYS A 60 -24.80 18.93 14.64
N ASN A 61 -25.93 18.21 14.65
CA ASN A 61 -26.71 17.95 15.87
C ASN A 61 -25.96 17.06 16.85
N VAL A 62 -25.38 15.96 16.36
CA VAL A 62 -24.63 14.99 17.19
C VAL A 62 -23.42 15.65 17.85
N LEU A 63 -22.66 16.46 17.11
CA LEU A 63 -21.48 17.15 17.61
C LEU A 63 -21.78 18.48 18.30
N LYS A 64 -23.02 18.99 18.18
CA LYS A 64 -23.43 20.32 18.63
C LYS A 64 -22.50 21.41 18.10
N CYS A 65 -22.23 21.40 16.80
CA CYS A 65 -21.33 22.35 16.16
C CYS A 65 -21.83 22.76 14.78
N ASN A 66 -21.42 23.94 14.32
CA ASN A 66 -21.61 24.30 12.91
C ASN A 66 -20.51 23.64 12.07
N ILE A 67 -20.87 23.07 10.94
CA ILE A 67 -19.92 22.44 10.02
C ILE A 67 -19.91 23.25 8.72
N ARG A 68 -18.81 23.96 8.48
CA ARG A 68 -18.54 24.59 7.19
C ARG A 68 -17.98 23.54 6.24
N SER A 69 -18.79 23.13 5.29
CA SER A 69 -18.39 22.21 4.25
C SER A 69 -17.92 22.98 3.02
N ILE A 70 -16.67 22.75 2.61
CA ILE A 70 -16.06 23.39 1.45
C ILE A 70 -16.05 22.36 0.32
N TYR A 71 -17.10 22.39 -0.49
CA TYR A 71 -17.25 21.50 -1.64
C TYR A 71 -16.80 22.24 -2.91
N PRO A 72 -15.67 21.86 -3.53
CA PRO A 72 -15.27 22.46 -4.78
C PRO A 72 -16.29 22.12 -5.87
N LYS A 73 -16.43 22.97 -6.89
CA LYS A 73 -17.24 22.65 -8.06
C LYS A 73 -16.61 21.46 -8.79
N ILE A 74 -17.09 20.26 -8.48
CA ILE A 74 -16.61 18.99 -9.02
C ILE A 74 -17.66 18.47 -10.03
N ASP A 75 -17.19 18.04 -11.20
CA ASP A 75 -17.88 17.15 -12.15
C ASP A 75 -19.24 17.59 -12.71
N PHE A 76 -19.43 18.88 -13.04
CA PHE A 76 -20.65 19.37 -13.73
C PHE A 76 -21.98 19.09 -12.99
N ARG A 77 -21.91 18.62 -11.73
CA ARG A 77 -23.05 18.40 -10.84
C ARG A 77 -23.36 19.68 -10.09
N GLU A 78 -24.01 20.61 -10.78
CA GLU A 78 -24.46 21.88 -10.19
C GLU A 78 -25.37 21.65 -8.97
N ASP A 79 -26.09 20.53 -8.93
CA ASP A 79 -26.94 20.11 -7.82
C ASP A 79 -26.15 19.90 -6.51
N MET A 80 -24.87 19.53 -6.58
CA MET A 80 -24.04 19.29 -5.39
C MET A 80 -23.44 20.56 -4.79
N THR A 81 -23.66 21.73 -5.40
CA THR A 81 -23.22 23.02 -4.84
C THR A 81 -23.84 23.31 -3.47
N ILE A 82 -24.97 22.67 -3.13
CA ILE A 82 -25.60 22.74 -1.81
C ILE A 82 -24.69 22.25 -0.68
N LEU A 83 -23.72 21.37 -0.98
CA LEU A 83 -22.72 20.92 0.00
C LEU A 83 -21.69 22.00 0.33
N ASN A 84 -21.53 23.04 -0.49
CA ASN A 84 -20.61 24.15 -0.21
C ASN A 84 -21.28 25.20 0.70
N ASN A 85 -21.72 24.79 1.88
CA ASN A 85 -22.51 25.61 2.81
C ASN A 85 -22.05 25.45 4.27
N VAL A 86 -22.57 26.30 5.15
CA VAL A 86 -22.45 26.16 6.59
C VAL A 86 -23.70 25.44 7.10
N PHE A 87 -23.50 24.21 7.56
CA PHE A 87 -24.53 23.42 8.20
C PHE A 87 -24.60 23.81 9.67
N THR A 88 -25.80 24.08 10.15
CA THR A 88 -26.06 24.48 11.53
C THR A 88 -26.94 23.42 12.19
N PRO A 89 -26.78 23.17 13.49
CA PRO A 89 -27.68 22.28 14.23
C PRO A 89 -29.13 22.76 14.12
N ALA A 90 -30.08 21.83 14.25
CA ALA A 90 -31.50 22.14 14.33
C ALA A 90 -31.76 23.18 15.43
N PRO A 91 -32.79 24.04 15.30
CA PRO A 91 -32.97 25.22 16.18
C PRO A 91 -33.00 24.94 17.69
N ARG A 92 -33.26 23.70 18.11
CA ARG A 92 -33.29 23.27 19.51
C ARG A 92 -31.90 22.93 20.07
N VAL A 93 -30.87 22.90 19.24
CA VAL A 93 -29.50 22.53 19.59
C VAL A 93 -28.59 23.75 19.44
N ILE A 94 -27.95 24.15 20.52
CA ILE A 94 -27.00 25.27 20.52
C ILE A 94 -25.64 24.77 20.02
N ALA A 95 -25.08 25.44 19.01
CA ALA A 95 -23.75 25.16 18.49
C ALA A 95 -22.67 25.70 19.44
N ASN A 96 -21.74 24.84 19.85
CA ASN A 96 -20.67 25.16 20.79
C ASN A 96 -19.32 25.43 20.10
N CYS A 97 -19.17 25.03 18.84
CA CYS A 97 -17.96 25.28 18.06
C CYS A 97 -18.25 25.29 16.55
N ASN A 98 -17.24 25.67 15.77
CA ASN A 98 -17.27 25.64 14.30
C ASN A 98 -16.18 24.70 13.80
N ILE A 99 -16.53 23.77 12.92
CA ILE A 99 -15.60 22.85 12.26
C ILE A 99 -15.65 23.16 10.77
N ALA A 100 -14.51 23.11 10.09
CA ALA A 100 -14.45 23.18 8.64
C ALA A 100 -13.97 21.85 8.06
N ILE A 101 -14.68 21.35 7.05
CA ILE A 101 -14.31 20.15 6.30
C ILE A 101 -14.10 20.53 4.83
N LEU A 102 -13.01 20.02 4.24
CA LEU A 102 -12.72 20.17 2.82
C LEU A 102 -12.92 18.84 2.12
N TRP A 103 -13.66 18.86 1.01
CA TRP A 103 -13.81 17.71 0.13
C TRP A 103 -12.64 17.64 -0.84
N SER A 104 -11.91 16.53 -0.81
CA SER A 104 -10.76 16.35 -1.71
C SER A 104 -11.20 16.17 -3.16
N HIS A 105 -10.59 16.96 -4.03
CA HIS A 105 -10.77 16.97 -5.48
C HIS A 105 -10.27 15.68 -6.16
N VAL A 106 -10.97 15.17 -7.18
CA VAL A 106 -10.34 14.47 -8.32
C VAL A 106 -10.89 15.05 -9.61
N LEU A 107 -10.01 15.42 -10.54
CA LEU A 107 -10.34 16.14 -11.79
C LEU A 107 -11.04 15.27 -12.83
N ASN A 108 -11.23 13.98 -12.56
CA ASN A 108 -11.68 12.99 -13.52
C ASN A 108 -12.11 11.69 -12.81
N GLU A 109 -13.35 11.25 -13.01
CA GLU A 109 -13.87 9.97 -12.48
C GLU A 109 -13.02 8.77 -12.91
N THR A 110 -12.45 8.83 -14.12
CA THR A 110 -11.57 7.79 -14.67
C THR A 110 -10.24 7.71 -13.92
N ASP A 111 -9.70 8.84 -13.47
CA ASP A 111 -8.47 8.90 -12.68
C ASP A 111 -8.72 8.47 -11.23
N ALA A 112 -9.92 8.69 -10.69
CA ALA A 112 -10.34 8.18 -9.39
C ALA A 112 -10.43 6.64 -9.36
N ARG A 113 -10.91 6.04 -10.45
CA ARG A 113 -10.97 4.58 -10.60
C ARG A 113 -9.59 3.97 -10.89
N ALA A 114 -8.73 4.68 -11.64
CA ALA A 114 -7.38 4.22 -12.00
C ALA A 114 -6.31 4.43 -10.90
N ALA A 115 -6.49 5.41 -10.00
CA ALA A 115 -5.51 5.78 -8.97
C ALA A 115 -5.58 4.96 -7.67
N ASN A 116 -6.46 3.96 -7.57
CA ASN A 116 -6.60 3.16 -6.35
C ASN A 116 -5.46 2.13 -6.16
N ASN A 117 -4.32 2.64 -5.68
CA ASN A 117 -3.27 1.95 -4.91
C ASN A 117 -2.75 2.85 -3.73
N GLY A 118 -3.59 3.70 -3.09
CA GLY A 118 -3.28 4.58 -1.93
C GLY A 118 -4.52 5.32 -1.35
N PRO A 119 -4.48 5.90 -0.13
CA PRO A 119 -5.65 6.01 0.79
C PRO A 119 -6.64 7.17 0.55
N TRP A 120 -6.51 7.94 -0.52
CA TRP A 120 -7.37 9.09 -0.80
C TRP A 120 -8.13 8.86 -2.11
N SER A 121 -9.43 8.61 -1.98
CA SER A 121 -10.37 8.61 -3.10
C SER A 121 -10.90 10.03 -3.34
N SER A 122 -11.54 10.28 -4.49
CA SER A 122 -12.48 11.39 -4.61
C SER A 122 -13.41 11.41 -3.41
N ASN A 123 -13.73 12.61 -2.93
CA ASN A 123 -14.61 12.81 -1.77
C ASN A 123 -14.05 12.33 -0.43
N HIS A 124 -12.73 12.36 -0.23
CA HIS A 124 -12.12 12.22 1.09
C HIS A 124 -12.35 13.49 1.93
N PHE A 125 -12.68 13.31 3.22
CA PHE A 125 -12.89 14.41 4.16
C PHE A 125 -11.58 14.83 4.81
N VAL A 126 -11.22 16.10 4.67
CA VAL A 126 -10.06 16.68 5.35
C VAL A 126 -10.56 17.63 6.43
N PRO A 127 -10.39 17.32 7.72
CA PRO A 127 -10.66 18.29 8.77
C PRO A 127 -9.67 19.44 8.66
N LEU A 128 -10.18 20.65 8.47
CA LEU A 128 -9.38 21.87 8.49
C LEU A 128 -9.29 22.34 9.93
N LEU A 129 -8.14 22.08 10.56
CA LEU A 129 -7.85 22.61 11.88
C LEU A 129 -7.60 24.12 11.75
N SER A 130 -8.46 24.95 12.38
CA SER A 130 -8.21 26.38 12.46
C SER A 130 -6.95 26.63 13.29
N SER A 131 -5.99 27.39 12.76
CA SER A 131 -4.73 27.77 13.45
C SER A 131 -4.91 28.48 14.80
N ALA A 132 -6.13 28.85 15.20
CA ALA A 132 -6.40 29.67 16.37
C ALA A 132 -6.42 28.93 17.72
N MET A 133 -6.21 27.60 17.76
CA MET A 133 -6.12 26.87 19.03
C MET A 133 -4.69 26.97 19.60
N HIS A 134 -4.28 28.17 20.01
CA HIS A 134 -3.20 28.33 20.97
C HIS A 134 -3.69 27.75 22.30
N TYR A 135 -3.33 26.50 22.58
CA TYR A 135 -3.37 25.98 23.94
C TYR A 135 -2.42 26.85 24.78
N THR A 136 -2.95 27.75 25.59
CA THR A 136 -2.22 28.32 26.72
C THR A 136 -2.03 27.20 27.73
N SER A 137 -1.00 26.39 27.50
CA SER A 137 -0.53 25.38 28.46
C SER A 137 0.09 26.11 29.64
N GLU A 138 -0.73 26.48 30.61
CA GLU A 138 -0.29 26.77 31.98
C GLU A 138 0.21 25.48 32.63
N TYR A 139 1.44 25.09 32.34
CA TYR A 139 2.19 24.19 33.20
C TYR A 139 3.39 24.94 33.74
N GLY A 140 3.23 25.38 34.99
CA GLY A 140 4.25 26.07 35.76
C GLY A 140 5.53 25.25 35.86
N ASN A 141 6.64 25.97 35.69
CA ASN A 141 7.99 25.52 35.99
C ASN A 141 8.07 25.02 37.45
N LYS A 142 8.19 23.71 37.64
CA LYS A 142 8.84 23.13 38.82
C LYS A 142 9.99 22.26 38.34
N SER A 143 11.19 22.78 38.53
CA SER A 143 12.46 22.08 38.31
C SER A 143 12.51 20.84 39.22
N PRO A 144 12.88 19.64 38.72
CA PRO A 144 13.10 18.49 39.57
C PRO A 144 14.53 18.50 40.11
N THR A 145 14.64 18.44 41.43
CA THR A 145 15.88 18.21 42.18
C THR A 145 16.35 16.76 41.93
N PHE A 146 17.58 16.60 41.46
CA PHE A 146 18.23 15.31 41.25
C PHE A 146 18.58 14.64 42.59
N ALA A 147 18.16 13.38 42.77
CA ALA A 147 18.71 12.47 43.77
C ALA A 147 19.28 11.23 43.08
N SER A 148 20.51 10.85 43.46
CA SER A 148 21.31 9.75 42.91
C SER A 148 20.82 8.36 43.37
N PRO A 149 21.18 7.27 42.67
CA PRO A 149 20.55 5.96 42.83
C PRO A 149 21.29 5.02 43.78
N GLU A 150 20.53 4.28 44.59
CA GLU A 150 21.03 3.10 45.31
C GLU A 150 20.96 1.84 44.44
N LYS A 151 22.07 1.10 44.48
CA LYS A 151 22.30 -0.18 43.80
C LYS A 151 21.67 -1.32 44.59
N LYS A 152 20.92 -2.22 43.94
CA LYS A 152 20.83 -3.63 44.38
C LYS A 152 20.89 -4.60 43.21
N THR A 153 21.89 -5.47 43.30
CA THR A 153 22.17 -6.67 42.52
C THR A 153 21.30 -7.84 43.00
N PHE A 154 20.86 -8.75 42.13
CA PHE A 154 20.84 -10.20 42.42
C PHE A 154 20.82 -11.04 41.13
N LYS A 155 21.40 -12.24 41.24
CA LYS A 155 21.90 -13.14 40.19
C LYS A 155 20.98 -14.36 39.94
N ASN A 156 20.97 -14.80 38.68
CA ASN A 156 21.05 -16.17 38.11
C ASN A 156 19.93 -17.24 38.24
N ASN A 157 19.51 -17.71 37.04
CA ASN A 157 19.40 -19.10 36.47
C ASN A 157 18.52 -20.16 37.22
N THR A 158 17.74 -21.10 36.62
CA THR A 158 17.77 -21.90 35.37
C THR A 158 16.42 -22.72 35.22
N PRO A 159 16.20 -23.74 34.34
CA PRO A 159 15.38 -23.67 33.11
C PRO A 159 14.12 -24.61 33.02
N THR A 160 13.46 -24.56 31.85
CA THR A 160 12.61 -25.59 31.18
C THR A 160 11.08 -25.51 31.33
N ARG A 161 10.34 -25.25 30.24
CA ARG A 161 9.45 -26.23 29.54
C ARG A 161 8.76 -25.58 28.32
N ILE A 162 8.74 -26.36 27.25
CA ILE A 162 8.18 -26.06 25.92
C ILE A 162 6.64 -25.97 25.97
N ARG A 163 6.07 -24.88 25.45
CA ARG A 163 4.70 -24.82 24.91
C ARG A 163 4.67 -23.75 23.80
N SER A 164 4.30 -24.15 22.59
CA SER A 164 4.10 -23.27 21.42
C SER A 164 2.66 -22.72 21.41
N PRO A 165 2.32 -21.74 20.55
CA PRO A 165 2.13 -20.36 20.97
C PRO A 165 0.68 -19.89 20.87
N GLU A 166 0.25 -19.11 21.85
CA GLU A 166 -0.93 -18.26 21.74
C GLU A 166 -0.54 -16.94 21.06
N PHE A 167 -1.37 -16.53 20.10
CA PHE A 167 -1.22 -15.29 19.34
C PHE A 167 -1.53 -14.09 20.26
N GLU A 168 -0.49 -13.39 20.70
CA GLU A 168 -0.63 -12.03 21.25
C GLU A 168 -0.13 -10.99 20.25
N CYS A 169 -1.06 -10.10 19.89
CA CYS A 169 -0.87 -8.96 19.01
C CYS A 169 -0.05 -7.89 19.77
N SER A 170 1.27 -7.87 19.55
CA SER A 170 2.14 -6.86 20.17
C SER A 170 2.18 -5.56 19.37
N SER A 171 1.86 -4.50 20.10
CA SER A 171 1.75 -3.11 19.70
C SER A 171 3.10 -2.56 19.24
N SER A 172 3.11 -1.96 18.05
CA SER A 172 4.28 -1.32 17.47
C SER A 172 4.80 -0.17 18.35
N SER A 173 5.97 -0.39 18.94
CA SER A 173 6.79 0.67 19.53
C SER A 173 7.25 1.64 18.43
N ARG A 174 6.62 2.82 18.40
CA ARG A 174 7.16 4.01 17.71
C ARG A 174 8.45 4.42 18.39
N ARG A 175 9.60 4.09 17.81
CA ARG A 175 10.82 4.90 17.96
C ARG A 175 11.00 5.69 16.68
N ARG A 176 10.43 6.89 16.68
CA ARG A 176 10.65 7.93 15.68
C ARG A 176 12.01 8.55 16.02
N LEU A 177 13.03 8.20 15.25
CA LEU A 177 14.28 8.96 15.24
C LEU A 177 14.03 10.25 14.46
N ASP A 178 14.28 11.37 15.13
CA ASP A 178 14.29 12.70 14.57
C ASP A 178 15.38 12.81 13.49
N ILE A 179 14.96 13.03 12.25
CA ILE A 179 15.79 13.66 11.22
C ILE A 179 14.93 14.77 10.61
N MET A 180 14.98 15.95 11.24
CA MET A 180 14.52 17.20 10.63
C MET A 180 15.46 17.56 9.48
N GLY A 181 15.03 17.24 8.26
CA GLY A 181 15.62 17.76 7.02
C GLY A 181 14.70 18.82 6.43
N MET A 182 15.13 20.07 6.52
CA MET A 182 14.54 21.28 5.95
C MET A 182 14.03 21.08 4.51
N TYR A 183 12.71 20.92 4.33
CA TYR A 183 12.06 21.23 3.05
C TYR A 183 10.93 22.21 3.35
N SER A 184 11.15 23.45 2.94
CA SER A 184 10.13 24.49 2.86
C SER A 184 8.98 23.96 2.00
N THR A 185 7.84 23.65 2.62
CA THR A 185 6.60 23.40 1.90
C THR A 185 6.12 24.73 1.35
N GLN A 186 6.67 25.13 0.21
CA GLN A 186 6.11 26.23 -0.57
C GLN A 186 4.68 25.82 -0.95
N SER A 187 3.72 26.57 -0.44
CA SER A 187 2.33 26.53 -0.87
C SER A 187 2.30 26.63 -2.40
N ILE A 188 1.85 25.58 -3.07
CA ILE A 188 1.58 25.66 -4.50
C ILE A 188 0.48 26.70 -4.68
N SER A 189 0.84 27.85 -5.23
CA SER A 189 -0.11 28.95 -5.46
C SER A 189 -1.28 28.46 -6.31
N SER A 190 -2.50 28.88 -5.96
CA SER A 190 -3.72 28.62 -6.74
C SER A 190 -3.59 28.99 -8.23
N SER A 191 -2.69 29.92 -8.55
CA SER A 191 -2.37 30.32 -9.92
C SER A 191 -1.68 29.21 -10.74
N VAL A 192 -0.83 28.38 -10.11
CA VAL A 192 -0.11 27.28 -10.79
C VAL A 192 -1.07 26.15 -11.15
N LEU A 193 -2.07 25.90 -10.31
CA LEU A 193 -3.12 24.91 -10.56
C LEU A 193 -4.03 25.35 -11.71
N GLN A 194 -4.45 26.61 -11.73
CA GLN A 194 -5.26 27.18 -12.82
C GLN A 194 -4.51 27.19 -14.16
N GLN A 195 -3.23 27.55 -14.15
CA GLN A 195 -2.41 27.59 -15.38
C GLN A 195 -2.25 26.19 -16.00
N SER A 196 -2.10 25.15 -15.17
CA SER A 196 -1.99 23.76 -15.64
C SER A 196 -3.27 23.17 -16.28
N GLN A 197 -4.44 23.74 -15.96
CA GLN A 197 -5.74 23.33 -16.51
C GLN A 197 -6.05 24.02 -17.85
N SER A 198 -5.47 25.20 -18.10
CA SER A 198 -5.59 25.96 -19.34
C SER A 198 -4.46 25.69 -20.35
N ASP A 199 -3.42 24.95 -19.96
CA ASP A 199 -2.27 24.62 -20.80
C ASP A 199 -2.72 23.85 -22.05
N ILE A 200 -2.39 24.39 -23.24
CA ILE A 200 -2.48 23.65 -24.50
C ILE A 200 -1.43 22.51 -24.47
N GLU A 201 -1.68 21.37 -25.11
CA GLU A 201 -0.81 20.18 -25.05
C GLU A 201 0.66 20.51 -25.41
N GLU A 202 0.89 21.44 -26.34
CA GLU A 202 2.24 21.91 -26.69
C GLU A 202 2.94 22.63 -25.53
N GLN A 203 2.24 23.49 -24.80
CA GLN A 203 2.79 24.20 -23.64
C GLN A 203 3.07 23.23 -22.48
N ARG A 204 2.17 22.26 -22.27
CA ARG A 204 2.37 21.16 -21.33
C ARG A 204 3.61 20.34 -21.69
N GLN A 205 3.80 20.04 -22.98
CA GLN A 205 4.94 19.27 -23.46
C GLN A 205 6.25 20.04 -23.26
N VAL A 206 6.29 21.33 -23.61
CA VAL A 206 7.46 22.21 -23.35
C VAL A 206 7.81 22.22 -21.86
N ARG A 207 6.82 22.37 -20.98
CA ARG A 207 7.02 22.34 -19.52
C ARG A 207 7.58 21.00 -19.04
N LEU A 208 7.07 19.88 -19.55
CA LEU A 208 7.59 18.56 -19.22
C LEU A 208 9.02 18.38 -19.70
N ASP A 209 9.38 18.93 -20.85
CA ASP A 209 10.74 18.81 -21.38
C ASP A 209 11.74 19.66 -20.60
N VAL A 210 11.35 20.86 -20.15
CA VAL A 210 12.15 21.66 -19.21
C VAL A 210 12.39 20.90 -17.90
N LEU A 211 11.34 20.29 -17.32
CA LEU A 211 11.48 19.52 -16.08
C LEU A 211 12.36 18.28 -16.24
N LYS A 212 12.26 17.58 -17.38
CA LYS A 212 13.13 16.45 -17.69
C LYS A 212 14.58 16.89 -17.79
N GLU A 213 14.84 18.03 -18.44
CA GLU A 213 16.21 18.52 -18.63
C GLU A 213 16.83 18.97 -17.31
N GLN A 214 16.08 19.72 -16.49
CA GLN A 214 16.52 20.07 -15.13
C GLN A 214 16.83 18.82 -14.28
N ALA A 215 15.98 17.78 -14.36
CA ALA A 215 16.22 16.52 -13.67
C ALA A 215 17.46 15.78 -14.19
N ARG A 216 17.76 15.86 -15.50
CA ARG A 216 18.98 15.30 -16.08
C ARG A 216 20.21 16.05 -15.61
N SER A 217 20.24 17.37 -15.70
CA SER A 217 21.36 18.20 -15.22
C SER A 217 21.63 17.96 -13.74
N SER A 218 20.57 17.89 -12.92
CA SER A 218 20.70 17.57 -11.48
C SER A 218 21.29 16.19 -11.23
N ARG A 219 20.94 15.18 -12.05
CA ARG A 219 21.51 13.82 -11.95
C ARG A 219 22.94 13.72 -12.48
N MET A 220 23.32 14.54 -13.46
CA MET A 220 24.70 14.54 -13.96
C MET A 220 25.66 15.15 -12.93
N ASN A 221 25.19 16.15 -12.18
CA ASN A 221 25.99 16.85 -11.17
C ASN A 221 25.82 16.28 -9.76
N GLU A 222 25.16 15.12 -9.60
CA GLU A 222 24.92 14.52 -8.28
C GLU A 222 26.21 13.88 -7.72
N THR A 223 26.47 14.06 -6.43
CA THR A 223 27.57 13.34 -5.76
C THR A 223 27.22 11.87 -5.59
N ALA A 224 28.24 11.00 -5.45
CA ALA A 224 28.02 9.57 -5.23
C ALA A 224 27.14 9.28 -4.01
N GLU A 225 27.27 10.08 -2.94
CA GLU A 225 26.47 9.92 -1.72
C GLU A 225 25.01 10.33 -1.94
N HIS A 226 24.76 11.48 -2.59
CA HIS A 226 23.40 11.87 -2.96
C HIS A 226 22.75 10.86 -3.90
N ARG A 227 23.51 10.28 -4.84
CA ARG A 227 23.04 9.19 -5.70
C ARG A 227 22.64 7.96 -4.89
N ARG A 228 23.45 7.56 -3.91
CA ARG A 228 23.17 6.42 -3.04
C ARG A 228 21.86 6.63 -2.27
N ILE A 229 21.72 7.77 -1.59
CA ILE A 229 20.52 8.13 -0.83
C ILE A 229 19.29 8.16 -1.75
N ARG A 230 19.40 8.77 -2.94
CA ARG A 230 18.30 8.83 -3.92
C ARG A 230 17.85 7.44 -4.36
N LEU A 231 18.79 6.54 -4.67
CA LEU A 231 18.49 5.16 -5.09
C LEU A 231 17.91 4.33 -3.94
N GLU A 232 18.37 4.53 -2.71
CA GLU A 232 17.83 3.87 -1.53
C GLU A 232 16.40 4.32 -1.25
N ASN A 233 16.13 5.63 -1.29
CA ASN A 233 14.77 6.18 -1.18
C ASN A 233 13.86 5.70 -2.32
N GLN A 234 14.39 5.53 -3.53
CA GLN A 234 13.63 4.95 -4.64
C GLN A 234 13.30 3.47 -4.37
N LYS A 235 14.26 2.68 -3.90
CA LYS A 235 14.06 1.27 -3.54
C LYS A 235 13.01 1.11 -2.45
N HIS A 236 13.05 1.95 -1.41
CA HIS A 236 12.04 1.95 -0.35
C HIS A 236 10.64 2.26 -0.87
N ARG A 237 10.50 3.29 -1.71
CA ARG A 237 9.20 3.62 -2.33
C ARG A 237 8.69 2.49 -3.22
N ASP A 238 9.56 1.86 -4.00
CA ASP A 238 9.19 0.71 -4.83
C ASP A 238 8.78 -0.50 -3.98
N GLN A 239 9.45 -0.75 -2.85
CA GLN A 239 9.09 -1.81 -1.93
C GLN A 239 7.72 -1.56 -1.29
N SER A 240 7.47 -0.35 -0.78
CA SER A 240 6.17 0.01 -0.19
C SER A 240 5.05 -0.06 -1.24
N ARG A 241 5.31 0.36 -2.48
CA ARG A 241 4.33 0.22 -3.57
C ARG A 241 4.02 -1.25 -3.87
N ARG A 242 5.03 -2.13 -3.86
CA ARG A 242 4.84 -3.57 -4.09
C ARG A 242 4.19 -4.28 -2.91
N SER A 243 4.39 -3.84 -1.67
CA SER A 243 3.72 -4.45 -0.51
C SER A 243 2.23 -4.13 -0.47
N ASN A 244 1.85 -2.98 -1.06
CA ASN A 244 0.47 -2.48 -1.06
C ASN A 244 -0.25 -2.72 -2.40
N GLU A 245 0.33 -3.50 -3.31
CA GLU A 245 -0.29 -3.80 -4.61
C GLU A 245 -1.45 -4.79 -4.44
N THR A 246 -2.55 -4.59 -5.18
CA THR A 246 -3.62 -5.58 -5.26
C THR A 246 -3.15 -6.82 -6.02
N GLU A 247 -3.79 -7.98 -5.81
CA GLU A 247 -3.41 -9.20 -6.51
C GLU A 247 -3.55 -9.07 -8.04
N GLU A 248 -4.56 -8.35 -8.53
CA GLU A 248 -4.72 -8.07 -9.96
C GLU A 248 -3.54 -7.27 -10.53
N HIS A 249 -3.14 -6.19 -9.84
CA HIS A 249 -1.98 -5.40 -10.24
C HIS A 249 -0.68 -6.21 -10.18
N ARG A 250 -0.54 -7.08 -9.17
CA ARG A 250 0.58 -7.99 -9.05
C ARG A 250 0.65 -8.94 -10.24
N GLN A 251 -0.46 -9.58 -10.59
CA GLN A 251 -0.53 -10.51 -11.73
C GLN A 251 -0.22 -9.79 -13.04
N PHE A 252 -0.82 -8.62 -13.27
CA PHE A 252 -0.55 -7.82 -14.46
C PHE A 252 0.93 -7.41 -14.57
N ARG A 253 1.55 -6.99 -13.47
CA ARG A 253 2.97 -6.65 -13.40
C ARG A 253 3.84 -7.87 -13.70
N LEU A 254 3.52 -9.04 -13.14
CA LEU A 254 4.24 -10.28 -13.38
C LEU A 254 4.09 -10.77 -14.83
N GLU A 255 2.90 -10.64 -15.42
CA GLU A 255 2.66 -11.01 -16.81
C GLU A 255 3.43 -10.09 -17.77
N LYS A 256 3.40 -8.76 -17.55
CA LYS A 256 4.25 -7.82 -18.30
C LYS A 256 5.73 -8.19 -18.20
N GLN A 257 6.20 -8.56 -17.01
CA GLN A 257 7.59 -8.98 -16.81
C GLN A 257 7.90 -10.28 -17.56
N LYS A 258 6.97 -11.25 -17.54
CA LYS A 258 7.10 -12.52 -18.26
C LYS A 258 7.18 -12.31 -19.77
N ILE A 259 6.28 -11.50 -20.34
CA ILE A 259 6.27 -11.15 -21.77
C ILE A 259 7.61 -10.51 -22.16
N ARG A 260 8.09 -9.53 -21.38
CA ARG A 260 9.38 -8.88 -21.65
C ARG A 260 10.54 -9.87 -21.59
N ASN A 261 10.56 -10.76 -20.59
CA ASN A 261 11.61 -11.78 -20.48
C ASN A 261 11.57 -12.77 -21.64
N GLN A 262 10.38 -13.18 -22.08
CA GLN A 262 10.22 -14.05 -23.23
C GLN A 262 10.68 -13.39 -24.52
N SER A 263 10.30 -12.12 -24.74
CA SER A 263 10.77 -11.34 -25.89
C SER A 263 12.28 -11.16 -25.89
N ASN A 264 12.89 -10.90 -24.72
CA ASN A 264 14.35 -10.82 -24.63
C ASN A 264 14.98 -12.17 -25.00
N GLN A 265 14.44 -13.29 -24.49
CA GLN A 265 14.96 -14.63 -24.77
C GLN A 265 14.75 -15.08 -26.22
N SER A 266 13.66 -14.68 -26.87
CA SER A 266 13.44 -14.97 -28.30
C SER A 266 14.40 -14.20 -29.20
N ASN A 267 14.83 -13.02 -28.76
CA ASN A 267 15.73 -12.14 -29.49
C ASN A 267 17.20 -12.31 -29.09
N GLU A 268 17.52 -13.27 -28.21
CA GLU A 268 18.90 -13.59 -27.82
C GLU A 268 19.67 -14.17 -29.00
N THR A 269 20.92 -13.73 -29.19
CA THR A 269 21.85 -14.42 -30.09
C THR A 269 22.28 -15.77 -29.50
N ALA A 270 22.80 -16.69 -30.33
CA ALA A 270 23.30 -17.97 -29.86
C ALA A 270 24.38 -17.83 -28.77
N GLU A 271 25.29 -16.86 -28.93
CA GLU A 271 26.34 -16.56 -27.94
C GLU A 271 25.74 -16.05 -26.63
N GLN A 272 24.78 -15.10 -26.67
CA GLN A 272 24.10 -14.59 -25.48
C GLN A 272 23.38 -15.72 -24.73
N ARG A 273 22.72 -16.62 -25.47
CA ARG A 273 22.07 -17.80 -24.91
C ARG A 273 23.09 -18.72 -24.23
N GLN A 274 24.24 -18.96 -24.85
CA GLN A 274 25.30 -19.78 -24.26
C GLN A 274 25.84 -19.17 -22.96
N ILE A 275 26.14 -17.87 -22.96
CA ILE A 275 26.57 -17.14 -21.76
C ILE A 275 25.53 -17.23 -20.64
N ARG A 276 24.24 -17.08 -20.96
CA ARG A 276 23.15 -17.21 -19.99
C ARG A 276 23.08 -18.62 -19.39
N LEU A 277 23.16 -19.66 -20.22
CA LEU A 277 23.14 -21.07 -19.79
C LEU A 277 24.37 -21.41 -18.94
N GLU A 278 25.54 -20.90 -19.30
CA GLU A 278 26.77 -21.09 -18.54
C GLU A 278 26.69 -20.42 -17.17
N LYS A 279 26.26 -19.14 -17.10
CA LYS A 279 26.00 -18.46 -15.82
C LYS A 279 25.01 -19.21 -14.95
N GLN A 280 23.97 -19.78 -15.53
CA GLN A 280 22.99 -20.60 -14.81
C GLN A 280 23.63 -21.90 -14.29
N LYS A 281 24.45 -22.58 -15.09
CA LYS A 281 25.19 -23.79 -14.69
C LYS A 281 26.14 -23.51 -13.52
N THR A 282 26.92 -22.43 -13.60
CA THR A 282 27.86 -22.03 -12.54
C THR A 282 27.13 -21.71 -11.23
N ARG A 283 26.02 -20.97 -11.29
CA ARG A 283 25.18 -20.70 -10.10
C ARG A 283 24.62 -21.97 -9.50
N ASN A 284 24.12 -22.89 -10.33
CA ASN A 284 23.60 -24.16 -9.86
C ASN A 284 24.68 -25.03 -9.21
N GLN A 285 25.88 -25.08 -9.79
CA GLN A 285 27.02 -25.80 -9.21
C GLN A 285 27.42 -25.21 -7.86
N SER A 286 27.55 -23.88 -7.77
CA SER A 286 27.85 -23.18 -6.51
C SER A 286 26.78 -23.45 -5.43
N ASN A 287 25.50 -23.39 -5.78
CA ASN A 287 24.41 -23.73 -4.86
C ASN A 287 24.40 -25.21 -4.44
N GLN A 288 24.94 -26.11 -5.27
CA GLN A 288 25.06 -27.52 -4.94
C GLN A 288 26.25 -27.78 -4.03
N SER A 289 27.40 -27.14 -4.27
CA SER A 289 28.61 -27.29 -3.46
C SER A 289 28.47 -26.66 -2.08
N ASN A 290 27.77 -25.53 -1.97
CA ASN A 290 27.63 -24.77 -0.73
C ASN A 290 26.40 -25.17 0.10
N GLY A 291 25.59 -26.11 -0.38
CA GLY A 291 24.38 -26.55 0.31
C GLY A 291 24.68 -27.47 1.49
N THR A 292 23.84 -27.42 2.53
CA THR A 292 23.97 -28.33 3.68
C THR A 292 23.57 -29.77 3.32
N ALA A 293 23.98 -30.75 4.13
CA ALA A 293 23.58 -32.15 3.94
C ALA A 293 22.05 -32.33 3.97
N GLU A 294 21.36 -31.60 4.84
CA GLU A 294 19.89 -31.58 4.92
C GLU A 294 19.25 -31.02 3.63
N GLN A 295 19.76 -29.88 3.13
CA GLN A 295 19.29 -29.32 1.86
C GLN A 295 19.52 -30.26 0.68
N ARG A 296 20.64 -31.01 0.69
CA ARG A 296 20.93 -32.05 -0.30
C ARG A 296 19.91 -33.18 -0.20
N GLN A 297 19.58 -33.64 1.00
CA GLN A 297 18.60 -34.71 1.21
C GLN A 297 17.21 -34.30 0.72
N ILE A 298 16.73 -33.11 1.11
CA ILE A 298 15.45 -32.54 0.65
C ILE A 298 15.42 -32.46 -0.88
N ARG A 299 16.53 -32.08 -1.52
CA ARG A 299 16.63 -32.00 -2.99
C ARG A 299 16.52 -33.38 -3.64
N LEU A 300 17.21 -34.39 -3.09
CA LEU A 300 17.17 -35.77 -3.59
C LEU A 300 15.78 -36.39 -3.42
N GLU A 301 15.13 -36.12 -2.29
CA GLU A 301 13.76 -36.58 -2.04
C GLU A 301 12.76 -35.94 -3.02
N LYS A 302 12.80 -34.62 -3.18
CA LYS A 302 11.99 -33.92 -4.19
C LYS A 302 12.24 -34.44 -5.60
N GLN A 303 13.49 -34.78 -5.93
CA GLN A 303 13.81 -35.38 -7.22
C GLN A 303 13.18 -36.77 -7.38
N LYS A 304 13.28 -37.64 -6.37
CA LYS A 304 12.63 -38.97 -6.37
C LYS A 304 11.12 -38.85 -6.54
N THR A 305 10.45 -37.95 -5.81
CA THR A 305 9.01 -37.73 -5.92
C THR A 305 8.61 -37.26 -7.32
N ARG A 306 9.38 -36.32 -7.91
CA ARG A 306 9.13 -35.86 -9.29
C ARG A 306 9.34 -36.98 -10.31
N ASP A 307 10.39 -37.78 -10.17
CA ASP A 307 10.65 -38.89 -11.06
C ASP A 307 9.57 -39.97 -10.96
N GLN A 308 9.08 -40.24 -9.75
CA GLN A 308 7.96 -41.17 -9.54
C GLN A 308 6.68 -40.64 -10.18
N SER A 309 6.32 -39.38 -9.93
CA SER A 309 5.15 -38.75 -10.54
C SER A 309 5.23 -38.75 -12.06
N ARG A 310 6.41 -38.43 -12.63
CA ARG A 310 6.60 -38.49 -14.09
C ARG A 310 6.38 -39.90 -14.62
N ARG A 311 6.92 -40.93 -13.96
CA ARG A 311 6.74 -42.33 -14.37
C ARG A 311 5.30 -42.81 -14.26
N SER A 312 4.56 -42.37 -13.24
CA SER A 312 3.15 -42.70 -13.08
C SER A 312 2.27 -42.05 -14.14
N ASN A 313 2.69 -40.91 -14.69
CA ASN A 313 1.98 -40.16 -15.71
C ASN A 313 2.54 -40.38 -17.14
N GLU A 314 3.47 -41.34 -17.33
CA GLU A 314 4.00 -41.68 -18.65
C GLU A 314 2.93 -42.39 -19.48
N THR A 315 2.82 -42.05 -20.77
CA THR A 315 2.03 -42.86 -21.71
C THR A 315 2.76 -44.18 -21.99
N GLU A 316 2.05 -45.22 -22.44
CA GLU A 316 2.68 -46.52 -22.71
C GLU A 316 3.80 -46.41 -23.76
N GLN A 317 3.62 -45.59 -24.80
CA GLN A 317 4.68 -45.31 -25.78
C GLN A 317 5.92 -44.67 -25.13
N GLN A 318 5.73 -43.67 -24.26
CA GLN A 318 6.85 -43.03 -23.54
C GLN A 318 7.56 -44.03 -22.61
N ARG A 319 6.80 -44.90 -21.95
CA ARG A 319 7.32 -45.98 -21.09
C ARG A 319 8.18 -46.95 -21.89
N GLN A 320 7.73 -47.39 -23.05
CA GLN A 320 8.48 -48.30 -23.93
C GLN A 320 9.79 -47.64 -24.41
N ILE A 321 9.74 -46.39 -24.90
CA ILE A 321 10.93 -45.64 -25.31
C ILE A 321 11.93 -45.51 -24.15
N ARG A 322 11.46 -45.22 -22.93
CA ARG A 322 12.32 -45.12 -21.75
C ARG A 322 12.99 -46.46 -21.43
N LEU A 323 12.24 -47.55 -21.45
CA LEU A 323 12.76 -48.90 -21.17
C LEU A 323 13.77 -49.34 -22.23
N GLU A 324 13.49 -49.09 -23.51
CA GLU A 324 14.42 -49.37 -24.61
C GLU A 324 15.73 -48.60 -24.45
N LYS A 325 15.65 -47.28 -24.16
CA LYS A 325 16.84 -46.46 -23.88
C LYS A 325 17.63 -46.99 -22.67
N GLN A 326 16.93 -47.48 -21.64
CA GLN A 326 17.56 -48.07 -20.47
C GLN A 326 18.28 -49.38 -20.82
N ARG A 327 17.67 -50.24 -21.63
CA ARG A 327 18.29 -51.49 -22.14
C ARG A 327 19.56 -51.20 -22.92
N LYS A 328 19.50 -50.34 -23.95
CA LYS A 328 20.66 -49.95 -24.77
C LYS A 328 21.81 -49.38 -23.93
N ARG A 329 21.51 -48.52 -22.94
CA ARG A 329 22.54 -48.00 -22.01
C ARG A 329 23.16 -49.09 -21.16
N SER A 330 22.36 -50.04 -20.66
CA SER A 330 22.87 -51.14 -19.84
C SER A 330 23.77 -52.08 -20.64
N GLU A 331 23.43 -52.34 -21.90
CA GLU A 331 24.23 -53.14 -22.83
C GLU A 331 25.56 -52.44 -23.16
N ALA A 332 25.53 -51.16 -23.52
CA ALA A 332 26.72 -50.37 -23.77
C ALA A 332 27.67 -50.34 -22.55
N ASN A 333 27.13 -50.17 -21.34
CA ASN A 333 27.91 -50.20 -20.11
C ASN A 333 28.54 -51.57 -19.84
N ARG A 334 27.82 -52.66 -20.14
CA ARG A 334 28.37 -54.03 -20.04
C ARG A 334 29.47 -54.27 -21.06
N ALA A 335 29.30 -53.82 -22.30
CA ALA A 335 30.33 -53.92 -23.34
C ALA A 335 31.58 -53.12 -22.98
N LYS A 336 31.42 -51.88 -22.51
CA LYS A 336 32.54 -51.03 -22.05
C LYS A 336 33.32 -51.69 -20.90
N LYS A 337 32.63 -52.24 -19.90
CA LYS A 337 33.27 -52.97 -18.79
C LYS A 337 34.01 -54.23 -19.24
N LYS A 338 33.53 -54.92 -20.28
CA LYS A 338 34.24 -56.07 -20.86
C LYS A 338 35.53 -55.62 -21.55
N LEU A 339 35.47 -54.55 -22.34
CA LEU A 339 36.64 -53.95 -23.01
C LEU A 339 37.71 -53.48 -22.00
N GLU A 340 37.30 -52.80 -20.93
CA GLU A 340 38.23 -52.35 -19.87
C GLU A 340 38.89 -53.53 -19.15
N LYS A 341 38.19 -54.66 -18.99
CA LYS A 341 38.75 -55.88 -18.38
C LYS A 341 39.67 -56.68 -19.31
N THR A 342 39.59 -56.47 -20.62
CA THR A 342 40.47 -57.13 -21.61
C THR A 342 41.73 -56.32 -21.93
N HIS A 343 41.90 -55.14 -21.31
CA HIS A 343 43.07 -54.25 -21.49
C HIS A 343 43.86 -54.03 -20.19
N ILE A 344 43.58 -54.84 -19.17
CA ILE A 344 44.39 -55.04 -17.96
C ILE A 344 44.89 -56.47 -18.03
#